data_AF-A0A0H4X629-F1
#
_entry.id   AF-A0A0H4X629-F1
#
_cell.length_a   1.000
_cell.length_b   1.000
_cell.length_c   1.000
_cell.angle_alpha   90.00
_cell.angle_beta   90.00
_cell.angle_gamma   90.00
#
_symmetry.space_group_name_H-M   'P 1'
#
loop_
_entity.id
_entity.type
_entity.pdbx_description
1 polymer ?
#
loop_
_entity_poly.entity_id
_entity_poly.type
_entity_poly.pdbx_seq_one_letter_code
_entity_poly.pdbx_strand_id
1 'polypeptide(L)'
;MKRISKGPCGLWVTGALSLGFVGCGDTLDAPAAEVPAPVLSYEAFRDQAWREPDTGLFIVNGDTPVENEARLAEVYQDYLRGLGEETGATRQPLAIHRVNDADDRWSYMRQRNLTYCVSTTFGAHYNTMVQVMAAAAEVWQQTSSARFEHRRDQDTACNATNPHVVFDVRPTSGQGYLARAFFPSFDRANRSVLMNDTAFGPTGPWSLAGIVRHELGHALGFRHEHTRPEARTCFEDSSWRAVTAYDVMSVMHYPQCNGLNRGDLNVTASDHAGTRAVYGPRTDRDVDVAFYLHQHADLRNAFGAMGWDAARAHWTGTGLHEGRRGAAHFDAVWYLTSHADLVAAFGRTNYAAARNHWLNTGIGEGRRGSREFDAKFYLAHHPDLVAAFGSSNYGAALDHWRSQGLFEGRRASVDFDVKYYLESNPDLIADYGRTNYAAAMDHWIFAGRAEGRRGVP
;
A
#
# COMPACT_ATOMS: atom_id res chain seq x y z
N MET A 1 -46.34 -59.90 -2.16
CA MET A 1 -46.86 -59.66 -0.79
C MET A 1 -45.96 -58.63 -0.09
N LYS A 2 -46.50 -57.77 0.81
CA LYS A 2 -45.79 -56.72 1.61
C LYS A 2 -45.02 -55.66 0.76
N ARG A 3 -45.46 -54.42 0.46
CA ARG A 3 -46.42 -53.41 0.98
C ARG A 3 -45.81 -52.32 1.89
N ILE A 4 -46.21 -51.06 1.63
CA ILE A 4 -45.99 -49.78 2.39
C ILE A 4 -44.59 -49.17 2.14
N SER A 5 -44.34 -47.86 1.93
CA SER A 5 -45.16 -46.61 1.90
C SER A 5 -44.74 -45.60 0.78
N LYS A 6 -45.41 -44.44 0.70
CA LYS A 6 -44.96 -43.12 0.15
C LYS A 6 -45.71 -42.00 0.91
N GLY A 7 -45.14 -40.79 1.02
CA GLY A 7 -45.81 -39.59 1.56
C GLY A 7 -45.39 -38.32 0.81
N PRO A 8 -46.31 -37.46 0.33
CA PRO A 8 -45.98 -36.27 -0.46
C PRO A 8 -46.41 -34.90 0.15
N CYS A 9 -45.78 -33.85 -0.39
CA CYS A 9 -46.17 -32.43 -0.57
C CYS A 9 -47.06 -31.68 0.45
N GLY A 10 -46.62 -30.46 0.77
CA GLY A 10 -47.35 -29.47 1.56
C GLY A 10 -48.43 -28.67 0.81
N LEU A 11 -49.24 -27.98 1.60
CA LEU A 11 -50.46 -27.27 1.20
C LEU A 11 -50.20 -25.89 0.56
N TRP A 12 -51.14 -25.50 -0.31
CA TRP A 12 -51.71 -24.15 -0.33
C TRP A 12 -53.24 -24.27 -0.22
N VAL A 13 -53.89 -23.38 0.54
CA VAL A 13 -55.21 -22.76 0.24
C VAL A 13 -55.68 -21.90 1.43
N THR A 14 -56.22 -20.75 1.05
CA THR A 14 -56.86 -19.63 1.77
C THR A 14 -57.61 -19.88 3.10
N GLY A 15 -57.63 -18.85 3.96
CA GLY A 15 -58.67 -18.64 4.97
C GLY A 15 -58.56 -17.27 5.64
N ALA A 16 -59.54 -16.38 5.44
CA ALA A 16 -59.61 -15.08 6.12
C ALA A 16 -60.62 -15.15 7.28
N LEU A 17 -60.26 -14.61 8.44
CA LEU A 17 -61.20 -14.33 9.53
C LEU A 17 -60.72 -13.14 10.36
N SER A 18 -61.65 -12.25 10.68
CA SER A 18 -61.44 -11.00 11.39
C SER A 18 -61.92 -11.11 12.84
N LEU A 19 -61.20 -10.47 13.76
CA LEU A 19 -61.72 -9.84 14.99
C LEU A 19 -60.57 -9.11 15.68
N GLY A 20 -60.79 -7.84 16.06
CA GLY A 20 -59.77 -6.99 16.68
C GLY A 20 -59.94 -6.87 18.19
N PHE A 21 -58.93 -6.27 18.84
CA PHE A 21 -59.08 -5.64 20.14
C PHE A 21 -58.22 -4.37 20.21
N VAL A 22 -58.75 -3.36 20.91
CA VAL A 22 -58.08 -2.08 21.16
C VAL A 22 -57.10 -2.23 22.33
N GLY A 23 -55.89 -1.67 22.18
CA GLY A 23 -54.92 -1.52 23.25
C GLY A 23 -54.13 -0.24 23.04
N CYS A 24 -54.35 0.76 23.90
CA CYS A 24 -53.57 2.00 23.93
C CYS A 24 -52.25 1.77 24.69
N GLY A 25 -51.17 2.40 24.25
CA GLY A 25 -49.89 2.40 24.97
C GLY A 25 -48.74 2.87 24.08
N ASP A 26 -48.30 4.10 24.32
CA ASP A 26 -47.03 4.69 23.91
C ASP A 26 -46.60 4.51 22.44
N THR A 27 -46.96 5.50 21.63
CA THR A 27 -46.17 5.83 20.44
C THR A 27 -44.76 6.20 20.89
N LEU A 28 -43.79 5.29 20.68
CA LEU A 28 -42.40 5.68 20.59
C LEU A 28 -42.31 6.77 19.52
N ASP A 29 -41.87 7.97 19.91
CA ASP A 29 -41.62 9.04 18.95
C ASP A 29 -40.70 8.50 17.86
N ALA A 30 -41.17 8.56 16.62
CA ALA A 30 -40.29 8.31 15.48
C ALA A 30 -39.12 9.29 15.58
N PRO A 31 -37.87 8.86 15.36
CA PRO A 31 -36.74 9.78 15.36
C PRO A 31 -37.06 10.91 14.39
N ALA A 32 -37.04 12.16 14.89
CA ALA A 32 -37.36 13.32 14.09
C ALA A 32 -36.52 13.29 12.81
N ALA A 33 -37.17 13.48 11.66
CA ALA A 33 -36.45 13.53 10.39
C ALA A 33 -35.36 14.60 10.50
N GLU A 34 -34.10 14.20 10.33
CA GLU A 34 -32.98 15.14 10.26
C GLU A 34 -33.29 16.16 9.17
N VAL A 35 -33.42 17.43 9.58
CA VAL A 35 -33.50 18.53 8.63
C VAL A 35 -32.17 18.56 7.89
N PRO A 36 -32.14 18.42 6.54
CA PRO A 36 -30.90 18.46 5.80
C PRO A 36 -30.14 19.74 6.12
N ALA A 37 -28.84 19.61 6.42
CA ALA A 37 -28.00 20.78 6.68
C ALA A 37 -28.08 21.75 5.47
N PRO A 38 -28.15 23.08 5.71
CA PRO A 38 -28.25 24.03 4.62
C PRO A 38 -27.00 23.94 3.73
N VAL A 39 -27.24 23.95 2.41
CA VAL A 39 -26.16 23.98 1.40
C VAL A 39 -25.27 25.18 1.65
N LEU A 40 -23.97 24.94 1.84
CA LEU A 40 -22.98 25.98 2.05
C LEU A 40 -22.80 26.80 0.77
N SER A 41 -22.62 28.12 0.91
CA SER A 41 -22.07 28.94 -0.19
C SER A 41 -20.57 28.67 -0.35
N TYR A 42 -19.94 29.15 -1.44
CA TYR A 42 -18.49 28.98 -1.60
C TYR A 42 -17.72 29.64 -0.46
N GLU A 43 -18.17 30.81 -0.01
CA GLU A 43 -17.58 31.56 1.10
C GLU A 43 -17.69 30.77 2.40
N ALA A 44 -18.89 30.26 2.72
CA ALA A 44 -19.12 29.46 3.92
C ALA A 44 -18.38 28.12 3.90
N PHE A 45 -18.17 27.53 2.72
CA PHE A 45 -17.37 26.33 2.53
C PHE A 45 -15.87 26.63 2.70
N ARG A 46 -15.38 27.68 2.04
CA ARG A 46 -14.00 28.15 2.10
C ARG A 46 -13.58 28.54 3.51
N ASP A 47 -14.47 29.17 4.28
CA ASP A 47 -14.21 29.57 5.66
C ASP A 47 -14.13 28.36 6.64
N GLN A 48 -14.54 27.16 6.22
CA GLN A 48 -14.29 25.91 6.96
C GLN A 48 -12.91 25.29 6.65
N ALA A 49 -12.27 25.67 5.54
CA ALA A 49 -10.96 25.16 5.17
C ALA A 49 -9.85 25.92 5.92
N TRP A 50 -9.05 25.22 6.73
CA TRP A 50 -7.94 25.84 7.45
C TRP A 50 -6.83 26.23 6.47
N ARG A 51 -6.62 27.53 6.24
CA ARG A 51 -5.52 27.99 5.38
C ARG A 51 -4.21 28.01 6.16
N GLU A 52 -3.37 27.00 5.91
CA GLU A 52 -2.07 26.83 6.56
C GLU A 52 -1.16 28.06 6.31
N PRO A 53 -0.73 28.79 7.36
CA PRO A 53 0.05 30.01 7.17
C PRO A 53 1.41 29.80 6.47
N ASP A 54 2.06 28.66 6.72
CA ASP A 54 3.44 28.39 6.30
C ASP A 54 3.57 28.03 4.81
N THR A 55 2.56 27.37 4.25
CA THR A 55 2.54 26.89 2.86
C THR A 55 1.49 27.58 1.99
N GLY A 56 0.47 28.20 2.61
CA GLY A 56 -0.68 28.77 1.92
C GLY A 56 -1.70 27.74 1.41
N LEU A 57 -1.47 26.44 1.68
CA LEU A 57 -2.40 25.35 1.38
C LEU A 57 -3.70 25.49 2.18
N PHE A 58 -4.81 25.06 1.59
CA PHE A 58 -6.08 24.90 2.31
C PHE A 58 -6.18 23.47 2.83
N ILE A 59 -6.46 23.29 4.12
CA ILE A 59 -6.69 21.97 4.71
C ILE A 59 -8.20 21.75 4.82
N VAL A 60 -8.71 20.79 4.05
CA VAL A 60 -10.10 20.31 4.10
C VAL A 60 -10.16 18.99 4.85
N ASN A 61 -11.34 18.61 5.35
CA ASN A 61 -11.60 17.38 6.12
C ASN A 61 -10.77 17.19 7.42
N GLY A 62 -9.91 18.14 7.78
CA GLY A 62 -9.08 18.12 8.97
C GLY A 62 -7.58 17.86 8.71
N ASP A 63 -7.22 17.33 7.55
CA ASP A 63 -5.87 16.82 7.24
C ASP A 63 -5.53 16.76 5.73
N THR A 64 -6.52 16.92 4.84
CA THR A 64 -6.31 16.82 3.39
C THR A 64 -5.91 18.19 2.83
N PRO A 65 -4.66 18.37 2.36
CA PRO A 65 -4.26 19.61 1.72
C PRO A 65 -4.87 19.78 0.32
N VAL A 66 -5.16 21.03 -0.03
CA VAL A 66 -5.67 21.51 -1.31
C VAL A 66 -4.82 22.70 -1.72
N GLU A 67 -4.26 22.67 -2.93
CA GLU A 67 -3.10 23.48 -3.29
C GLU A 67 -3.36 24.99 -3.40
N ASN A 68 -4.58 25.38 -3.79
CA ASN A 68 -4.92 26.78 -4.10
C ASN A 68 -6.44 26.98 -4.17
N GLU A 69 -6.87 28.25 -4.28
CA GLU A 69 -8.29 28.64 -4.40
C GLU A 69 -9.00 28.01 -5.62
N ALA A 70 -8.30 27.77 -6.74
CA ALA A 70 -8.93 27.15 -7.91
C ALA A 70 -9.26 25.67 -7.63
N ARG A 71 -8.33 24.92 -7.03
CA ARG A 71 -8.59 23.54 -6.60
C ARG A 71 -9.61 23.48 -5.46
N LEU A 72 -9.65 24.47 -4.56
CA LEU A 72 -10.68 24.58 -3.52
C LEU A 72 -12.08 24.87 -4.12
N ALA A 73 -12.15 25.68 -5.17
CA ALA A 73 -13.38 25.91 -5.93
C ALA A 73 -13.83 24.66 -6.69
N GLU A 74 -12.92 23.87 -7.28
CA GLU A 74 -13.24 22.57 -7.88
C GLU A 74 -13.81 21.58 -6.85
N VAL A 75 -13.17 21.49 -5.68
CA VAL A 75 -13.61 20.72 -4.50
C VAL A 75 -15.01 21.18 -4.06
N TYR A 76 -15.31 22.48 -4.05
CA TYR A 76 -16.66 22.99 -3.79
C TYR A 76 -17.68 22.64 -4.89
N GLN A 77 -17.31 22.71 -6.18
CA GLN A 77 -18.20 22.27 -7.27
C GLN A 77 -18.52 20.77 -7.18
N ASP A 78 -17.58 19.96 -6.71
CA ASP A 78 -17.82 18.56 -6.42
C ASP A 78 -18.81 18.34 -5.26
N TYR A 79 -18.70 19.11 -4.17
CA TYR A 79 -19.70 19.12 -3.10
C TYR A 79 -21.10 19.47 -3.64
N LEU A 80 -21.20 20.50 -4.49
CA LEU A 80 -22.47 20.86 -5.14
C LEU A 80 -23.04 19.74 -6.03
N ARG A 81 -22.17 18.94 -6.68
CA ARG A 81 -22.61 17.74 -7.43
C ARG A 81 -23.17 16.66 -6.48
N GLY A 82 -22.49 16.40 -5.36
CA GLY A 82 -22.90 15.38 -4.38
C GLY A 82 -24.26 15.64 -3.72
N LEU A 83 -24.70 16.90 -3.65
CA LEU A 83 -25.99 17.30 -3.07
C LEU A 83 -27.24 16.91 -3.90
N GLY A 84 -27.06 16.48 -5.16
CA GLY A 84 -28.16 16.24 -6.09
C GLY A 84 -28.53 14.78 -6.33
N GLU A 85 -27.80 13.82 -5.77
CA GLU A 85 -28.00 12.39 -6.00
C GLU A 85 -28.70 11.72 -4.80
N GLU A 86 -29.71 10.86 -5.05
CA GLU A 86 -30.29 10.01 -3.99
C GLU A 86 -29.31 8.92 -3.57
N THR A 87 -28.44 9.26 -2.63
CA THR A 87 -27.30 8.44 -2.26
C THR A 87 -27.62 7.50 -1.10
N GLY A 88 -28.24 6.36 -1.44
CA GLY A 88 -28.48 5.33 -0.44
C GLY A 88 -29.25 4.10 -0.88
N ALA A 89 -28.62 3.20 -1.67
CA ALA A 89 -29.09 1.81 -1.78
C ALA A 89 -28.05 0.78 -2.31
N THR A 90 -26.75 0.87 -2.01
CA THR A 90 -25.83 -0.28 -2.26
C THR A 90 -24.56 -0.26 -1.40
N ARG A 91 -23.90 -1.41 -1.22
CA ARG A 91 -22.62 -1.54 -0.49
C ARG A 91 -21.46 -1.40 -1.47
N GLN A 92 -20.66 -0.33 -1.40
CA GLN A 92 -19.69 0.07 -2.45
C GLN A 92 -18.32 0.51 -1.86
N PRO A 93 -17.22 0.71 -2.63
CA PRO A 93 -15.86 0.25 -2.19
C PRO A 93 -14.67 1.29 -1.97
N LEU A 94 -13.78 1.16 -0.93
CA LEU A 94 -12.50 1.88 -0.52
C LEU A 94 -11.86 2.81 -1.56
N ALA A 95 -11.53 4.06 -1.18
CA ALA A 95 -11.23 5.14 -2.13
C ALA A 95 -9.72 5.40 -2.38
N ILE A 96 -9.33 5.52 -3.65
CA ILE A 96 -8.06 6.12 -4.10
C ILE A 96 -8.32 7.46 -4.81
N HIS A 97 -7.50 8.48 -4.53
CA HIS A 97 -7.55 9.79 -5.18
C HIS A 97 -7.27 9.66 -6.68
N ARG A 98 -7.88 10.52 -7.50
CA ARG A 98 -7.63 10.59 -8.94
C ARG A 98 -7.24 11.98 -9.38
N VAL A 99 -6.23 12.04 -10.25
CA VAL A 99 -5.76 13.26 -10.92
C VAL A 99 -5.75 12.99 -12.42
N ASN A 100 -6.41 13.83 -13.21
CA ASN A 100 -6.51 13.69 -14.67
C ASN A 100 -6.94 12.28 -15.12
N ASP A 101 -7.99 11.74 -14.48
CA ASP A 101 -8.50 10.37 -14.67
C ASP A 101 -7.52 9.22 -14.42
N ALA A 102 -6.32 9.49 -13.90
CA ALA A 102 -5.39 8.47 -13.40
C ALA A 102 -5.51 8.30 -11.89
N ASP A 103 -5.21 7.09 -11.39
CA ASP A 103 -4.98 6.87 -9.96
C ASP A 103 -3.81 7.73 -9.49
N ASP A 104 -3.98 8.44 -8.38
CA ASP A 104 -2.89 9.17 -7.75
C ASP A 104 -2.06 8.21 -6.88
N ARG A 105 -1.05 7.59 -7.51
CA ARG A 105 -0.25 6.50 -6.94
C ARG A 105 1.21 6.60 -7.33
N TRP A 106 2.06 5.95 -6.54
CA TRP A 106 3.45 5.76 -6.92
C TRP A 106 3.61 4.76 -8.08
N SER A 107 4.57 5.06 -8.96
CA SER A 107 5.00 4.17 -10.03
C SER A 107 5.69 2.91 -9.47
N TYR A 108 5.75 1.83 -10.24
CA TYR A 108 6.39 0.58 -9.84
C TYR A 108 7.81 0.78 -9.27
N MET A 109 8.66 1.60 -9.90
CA MET A 109 10.02 1.86 -9.37
C MET A 109 10.02 2.69 -8.09
N ARG A 110 9.03 3.57 -7.89
CA ARG A 110 8.95 4.47 -6.73
C ARG A 110 8.30 3.81 -5.51
N GLN A 111 7.23 3.02 -5.69
CA GLN A 111 6.53 2.35 -4.61
C GLN A 111 7.45 1.44 -3.77
N ARG A 112 8.53 0.88 -4.37
CA ARG A 112 9.51 0.04 -3.70
C ARG A 112 10.63 0.81 -2.97
N ASN A 113 10.60 2.15 -2.96
CA ASN A 113 11.56 3.00 -2.26
C ASN A 113 10.97 4.39 -1.94
N LEU A 114 9.94 4.44 -1.10
CA LEU A 114 9.35 5.66 -0.55
C LEU A 114 10.22 6.17 0.61
N THR A 115 11.36 6.78 0.26
CA THR A 115 12.29 7.31 1.25
C THR A 115 11.69 8.49 2.02
N TYR A 116 11.85 8.48 3.34
CA TYR A 116 11.47 9.59 4.21
C TYR A 116 12.55 9.90 5.23
N CYS A 117 12.50 11.09 5.81
CA CYS A 117 13.29 11.50 6.97
C CYS A 117 12.36 11.91 8.11
N VAL A 118 12.89 11.94 9.34
CA VAL A 118 12.20 12.47 10.52
C VAL A 118 13.03 13.61 11.08
N SER A 119 12.46 14.80 11.19
CA SER A 119 13.23 15.99 11.56
C SER A 119 13.71 15.96 13.00
N THR A 120 14.99 16.21 13.21
CA THR A 120 15.56 16.39 14.56
C THR A 120 14.94 17.57 15.32
N THR A 121 14.21 18.47 14.64
CA THR A 121 13.47 19.58 15.28
C THR A 121 12.29 19.12 16.12
N PHE A 122 11.87 17.85 16.06
CA PHE A 122 10.95 17.26 17.04
C PHE A 122 11.50 17.27 18.48
N GLY A 123 12.80 17.52 18.67
CA GLY A 123 13.43 17.66 19.99
C GLY A 123 13.25 16.39 20.82
N ALA A 124 12.65 16.51 22.01
CA ALA A 124 12.36 15.38 22.89
C ALA A 124 11.50 14.29 22.24
N HIS A 125 10.65 14.63 21.26
CA HIS A 125 9.76 13.68 20.58
C HIS A 125 10.40 12.99 19.35
N TYR A 126 11.63 13.34 18.98
CA TYR A 126 12.29 12.80 17.78
C TYR A 126 12.34 11.26 17.78
N ASN A 127 12.84 10.65 18.86
CA ASN A 127 12.92 9.18 18.95
C ASN A 127 11.53 8.51 18.90
N THR A 128 10.52 9.14 19.49
CA THR A 128 9.13 8.69 19.42
C THR A 128 8.61 8.72 17.99
N MET A 129 8.86 9.81 17.24
CA MET A 129 8.44 9.89 15.84
C MET A 129 9.16 8.91 14.92
N VAL A 130 10.45 8.64 15.15
CA VAL A 130 11.18 7.58 14.41
C VAL A 130 10.56 6.20 14.65
N GLN A 131 10.21 5.88 15.91
CA GLN A 131 9.56 4.61 16.26
C GLN A 131 8.13 4.51 15.68
N VAL A 132 7.35 5.59 15.80
CA VAL A 132 5.97 5.66 15.32
C VAL A 132 5.90 5.56 13.79
N MET A 133 6.75 6.30 13.06
CA MET A 133 6.82 6.22 11.60
C MET A 133 7.15 4.79 11.14
N ALA A 134 8.13 4.14 11.78
CA ALA A 134 8.48 2.75 11.46
C ALA A 134 7.32 1.78 11.73
N ALA A 135 6.65 1.90 12.87
CA ALA A 135 5.51 1.05 13.24
C ALA A 135 4.30 1.24 12.31
N ALA A 136 3.93 2.50 12.02
CA ALA A 136 2.82 2.84 11.13
C ALA A 136 3.11 2.39 9.68
N ALA A 137 4.35 2.59 9.21
CA ALA A 137 4.77 2.18 7.89
C ALA A 137 4.77 0.65 7.73
N GLU A 138 5.23 -0.12 8.71
CA GLU A 138 5.25 -1.59 8.64
C GLU A 138 3.85 -2.15 8.36
N VAL A 139 2.79 -1.60 8.97
CA VAL A 139 1.40 -2.06 8.75
C VAL A 139 1.02 -2.00 7.26
N TRP A 140 1.26 -0.90 6.56
CA TRP A 140 0.95 -0.78 5.13
C TRP A 140 1.81 -1.68 4.23
N GLN A 141 3.05 -1.95 4.65
CA GLN A 141 4.02 -2.76 3.91
C GLN A 141 3.83 -4.27 4.11
N GLN A 142 3.14 -4.70 5.18
CA GLN A 142 2.96 -6.11 5.51
C GLN A 142 2.37 -6.93 4.35
N THR A 143 1.38 -6.36 3.64
CA THR A 143 0.60 -7.09 2.63
C THR A 143 0.88 -6.68 1.19
N SER A 144 1.51 -5.53 0.95
CA SER A 144 1.67 -4.93 -0.40
C SER A 144 3.13 -4.87 -0.84
N SER A 145 3.36 -4.50 -2.10
CA SER A 145 4.69 -4.15 -2.62
C SER A 145 5.01 -2.64 -2.55
N ALA A 146 4.28 -1.88 -1.72
CA ALA A 146 4.71 -0.56 -1.28
C ALA A 146 5.75 -0.70 -0.17
N ARG A 147 6.71 0.24 -0.10
CA ARG A 147 7.88 0.20 0.78
C ARG A 147 8.28 1.60 1.20
N PHE A 148 8.26 1.86 2.50
CA PHE A 148 8.80 3.07 3.12
C PHE A 148 10.21 2.80 3.66
N GLU A 149 11.10 3.77 3.54
CA GLU A 149 12.51 3.62 3.91
C GLU A 149 13.02 4.84 4.70
N HIS A 150 13.42 4.65 5.96
CA HIS A 150 13.85 5.75 6.82
C HIS A 150 15.31 6.13 6.57
N ARG A 151 15.52 7.28 5.94
CA ARG A 151 16.82 7.87 5.66
C ARG A 151 17.34 8.68 6.84
N ARG A 152 17.81 7.96 7.87
CA ARG A 152 18.44 8.54 9.07
C ARG A 152 19.58 9.51 8.79
N ASP A 153 20.30 9.28 7.69
CA ASP A 153 21.36 10.16 7.20
C ASP A 153 20.85 11.54 6.71
N GLN A 154 19.54 11.72 6.61
CA GLN A 154 18.85 12.93 6.17
C GLN A 154 18.07 13.65 7.27
N ASP A 155 17.97 13.07 8.48
CA ASP A 155 17.12 13.57 9.58
C ASP A 155 17.51 14.96 10.10
N THR A 156 18.80 15.30 10.06
CA THR A 156 19.32 16.64 10.42
C THR A 156 18.98 17.72 9.39
N ALA A 157 18.72 17.33 8.15
CA ALA A 157 18.35 18.20 7.03
C ALA A 157 16.91 17.90 6.55
N CYS A 158 16.05 17.41 7.45
CA CYS A 158 14.72 16.96 7.08
C CYS A 158 13.73 18.11 6.97
N ASN A 159 13.43 18.50 5.73
CA ASN A 159 12.54 19.60 5.37
C ASN A 159 11.95 19.44 3.97
N ALA A 160 11.03 20.34 3.61
CA ALA A 160 10.32 20.37 2.32
C ALA A 160 11.24 20.44 1.08
N THR A 161 12.45 20.98 1.20
CA THR A 161 13.37 21.15 0.07
C THR A 161 14.42 20.04 -0.05
N ASN A 162 14.49 19.09 0.90
CA ASN A 162 15.45 17.99 0.85
C ASN A 162 15.15 17.05 -0.33
N PRO A 163 16.04 16.97 -1.35
CA PRO A 163 15.81 16.20 -2.58
C PRO A 163 16.20 14.72 -2.45
N HIS A 164 16.76 14.29 -1.31
CA HIS A 164 17.24 12.92 -1.09
C HIS A 164 16.17 11.99 -0.51
N VAL A 165 15.00 12.54 -0.18
CA VAL A 165 13.80 11.82 0.30
C VAL A 165 12.59 12.14 -0.58
N VAL A 166 11.62 11.22 -0.64
CA VAL A 166 10.34 11.43 -1.33
C VAL A 166 9.47 12.43 -0.58
N PHE A 167 9.50 12.36 0.76
CA PHE A 167 8.79 13.26 1.67
C PHE A 167 9.54 13.42 2.99
N ASP A 168 9.19 14.46 3.75
CA ASP A 168 9.76 14.76 5.07
C ASP A 168 8.70 14.70 6.18
N VAL A 169 9.10 14.31 7.39
CA VAL A 169 8.23 14.29 8.57
C VAL A 169 8.72 15.38 9.54
N ARG A 170 7.87 16.36 9.85
CA ARG A 170 8.24 17.56 10.63
C ARG A 170 7.22 17.92 11.71
N PRO A 171 7.65 18.55 12.82
CA PRO A 171 6.73 19.21 13.73
C PRO A 171 6.15 20.49 13.09
N THR A 172 4.96 20.85 13.54
CA THR A 172 4.32 22.16 13.36
C THR A 172 3.58 22.54 14.65
N SER A 173 3.09 23.77 14.76
CA SER A 173 2.36 24.23 15.95
C SER A 173 1.30 25.27 15.59
N GLY A 174 0.20 25.29 16.35
CA GLY A 174 -0.87 26.28 16.16
C GLY A 174 -1.69 26.10 14.87
N GLN A 175 -1.63 24.93 14.24
CA GLN A 175 -2.43 24.59 13.07
C GLN A 175 -3.81 24.04 13.48
N GLY A 176 -4.79 24.12 12.59
CA GLY A 176 -6.16 23.62 12.82
C GLY A 176 -6.32 22.08 12.75
N TYR A 177 -5.22 21.33 12.79
CA TYR A 177 -5.18 19.87 12.59
C TYR A 177 -4.23 19.19 13.58
N LEU A 178 -4.44 17.89 13.86
CA LEU A 178 -3.50 17.07 14.64
C LEU A 178 -2.30 16.64 13.79
N ALA A 179 -2.56 16.16 12.59
CA ALA A 179 -1.56 15.90 11.58
C ALA A 179 -2.13 16.19 10.19
N ARG A 180 -1.26 16.21 9.19
CA ARG A 180 -1.64 16.16 7.78
C ARG A 180 -0.58 15.47 6.95
N ALA A 181 -0.98 14.98 5.79
CA ALA A 181 -0.12 14.36 4.80
C ALA A 181 -0.20 15.13 3.46
N PHE A 182 -0.17 14.37 2.36
CA PHE A 182 -0.11 14.79 0.97
C PHE A 182 -0.51 13.59 0.09
N PHE A 183 -0.91 13.83 -1.17
CA PHE A 183 -1.10 12.75 -2.15
C PHE A 183 0.13 12.59 -3.08
N PRO A 184 0.37 11.41 -3.69
CA PRO A 184 1.59 11.14 -4.47
C PRO A 184 1.91 12.14 -5.59
N SER A 185 0.88 12.72 -6.22
CA SER A 185 0.97 13.74 -7.28
C SER A 185 1.57 15.08 -6.83
N PHE A 186 1.54 15.37 -5.53
CA PHE A 186 1.97 16.66 -4.98
C PHE A 186 3.45 16.91 -5.28
N ASP A 187 3.78 18.16 -5.63
CA ASP A 187 5.17 18.59 -5.80
C ASP A 187 6.00 18.36 -4.53
N ARG A 188 7.31 18.11 -4.69
CA ARG A 188 8.19 17.72 -3.56
C ARG A 188 8.10 18.68 -2.37
N ALA A 189 7.97 19.98 -2.61
CA ALA A 189 7.84 21.00 -1.56
C ALA A 189 6.60 20.81 -0.66
N ASN A 190 5.53 20.22 -1.17
CA ASN A 190 4.27 19.98 -0.45
C ASN A 190 4.16 18.54 0.09
N ARG A 191 5.08 17.65 -0.26
CA ARG A 191 5.16 16.29 0.29
C ARG A 191 5.81 16.27 1.67
N SER A 192 5.05 16.68 2.68
CA SER A 192 5.44 16.58 4.08
C SER A 192 4.32 15.96 4.91
N VAL A 193 4.67 15.07 5.84
CA VAL A 193 3.80 14.71 6.97
C VAL A 193 4.09 15.72 8.09
N LEU A 194 3.12 16.58 8.40
CA LEU A 194 3.25 17.57 9.48
C LEU A 194 2.49 17.10 10.71
N MET A 195 3.17 17.10 11.86
CA MET A 195 2.61 16.69 13.15
C MET A 195 2.50 17.92 14.05
N ASN A 196 1.29 18.28 14.44
CA ASN A 196 1.02 19.39 15.36
C ASN A 196 1.50 19.03 16.78
N ASP A 197 1.93 20.01 17.57
CA ASP A 197 2.34 19.80 18.96
C ASP A 197 1.22 19.19 19.83
N THR A 198 -0.04 19.52 19.52
CA THR A 198 -1.22 18.92 20.15
C THR A 198 -1.37 17.41 19.92
N ALA A 199 -0.81 16.85 18.84
CA ALA A 199 -0.87 15.40 18.56
C ALA A 199 -0.04 14.54 19.52
N PHE A 200 0.88 15.16 20.27
CA PHE A 200 1.66 14.52 21.34
C PHE A 200 0.95 14.58 22.70
N GLY A 201 -0.19 15.26 22.78
CA GLY A 201 -1.07 15.34 23.95
C GLY A 201 -2.11 14.22 24.02
N PRO A 202 -3.15 14.36 24.87
CA PRO A 202 -4.22 13.37 25.01
C PRO A 202 -5.20 13.43 23.82
N THR A 203 -4.89 12.74 22.74
CA THR A 203 -5.70 12.60 21.51
C THR A 203 -6.70 11.43 21.53
N GLY A 204 -7.07 10.95 22.73
CA GLY A 204 -7.87 9.75 22.92
C GLY A 204 -9.19 9.77 22.13
N PRO A 205 -9.56 8.68 21.40
CA PRO A 205 -9.01 7.33 21.52
C PRO A 205 -7.75 7.03 20.69
N TRP A 206 -7.28 7.97 19.87
CA TRP A 206 -6.20 7.73 18.92
C TRP A 206 -4.83 7.82 19.62
N SER A 207 -3.91 6.91 19.31
CA SER A 207 -2.48 7.14 19.61
C SER A 207 -1.83 7.92 18.48
N LEU A 208 -0.66 8.49 18.76
CA LEU A 208 0.23 9.06 17.74
C LEU A 208 0.54 8.06 16.61
N ALA A 209 0.58 6.75 16.90
CA ALA A 209 0.78 5.73 15.89
C ALA A 209 -0.48 5.46 15.04
N GLY A 210 -1.68 5.57 15.60
CA GLY A 210 -2.93 5.53 14.85
C GLY A 210 -3.05 6.71 13.89
N ILE A 211 -2.75 7.92 14.35
CA ILE A 211 -2.74 9.15 13.53
C ILE A 211 -1.75 8.99 12.36
N VAL A 212 -0.48 8.68 12.63
CA VAL A 212 0.53 8.53 11.55
C VAL A 212 0.19 7.38 10.59
N ARG A 213 -0.51 6.33 11.05
CA ARG A 213 -0.99 5.25 10.18
C ARG A 213 -2.05 5.73 9.18
N HIS A 214 -2.91 6.66 9.58
CA HIS A 214 -3.85 7.36 8.69
C HIS A 214 -3.10 8.23 7.66
N GLU A 215 -2.18 9.09 8.13
CA GLU A 215 -1.39 9.98 7.26
C GLU A 215 -0.61 9.21 6.17
N LEU A 216 -0.08 8.04 6.51
CA LEU A 216 0.60 7.18 5.52
C LEU A 216 -0.34 6.55 4.49
N GLY A 217 -1.65 6.48 4.77
CA GLY A 217 -2.66 6.11 3.78
C GLY A 217 -2.81 7.17 2.67
N HIS A 218 -2.85 8.45 3.04
CA HIS A 218 -2.81 9.56 2.08
C HIS A 218 -1.51 9.60 1.28
N ALA A 219 -0.36 9.38 1.92
CA ALA A 219 0.93 9.26 1.25
C ALA A 219 1.01 8.06 0.26
N LEU A 220 0.07 7.12 0.33
CA LEU A 220 -0.13 6.02 -0.62
C LEU A 220 -1.25 6.28 -1.65
N GLY A 221 -1.93 7.42 -1.58
CA GLY A 221 -3.01 7.82 -2.50
C GLY A 221 -4.43 7.58 -1.99
N PHE A 222 -4.62 6.95 -0.82
CA PHE A 222 -5.96 6.67 -0.30
C PHE A 222 -6.63 7.93 0.22
N ARG A 223 -7.93 8.09 -0.06
CA ARG A 223 -8.74 9.17 0.50
C ARG A 223 -9.48 8.70 1.73
N HIS A 224 -10.14 9.62 2.41
CA HIS A 224 -11.06 9.24 3.47
C HIS A 224 -12.23 8.44 2.94
N GLU A 225 -12.66 7.45 3.72
CA GLU A 225 -13.87 6.69 3.41
C GLU A 225 -15.15 7.52 3.60
N HIS A 226 -15.08 8.67 4.25
CA HIS A 226 -16.24 9.57 4.36
C HIS A 226 -16.45 10.46 3.14
N THR A 227 -15.54 10.50 2.13
CA THR A 227 -15.84 11.19 0.85
C THR A 227 -16.83 10.40 -0.02
N ARG A 228 -17.53 9.45 0.61
CA ARG A 228 -18.53 8.58 0.04
C ARG A 228 -19.91 9.02 0.48
N PRO A 229 -20.89 9.02 -0.42
CA PRO A 229 -22.26 9.35 -0.08
C PRO A 229 -22.93 8.49 1.00
N GLU A 230 -22.42 7.31 1.28
CA GLU A 230 -22.90 6.48 2.40
C GLU A 230 -22.55 7.04 3.81
N ALA A 231 -21.61 7.99 3.92
CA ALA A 231 -21.17 8.55 5.21
C ALA A 231 -22.04 9.72 5.73
N ARG A 232 -22.68 10.47 4.82
CA ARG A 232 -23.77 11.44 5.07
C ARG A 232 -23.48 12.66 5.97
N THR A 233 -22.30 12.76 6.57
CA THR A 233 -22.02 13.73 7.66
C THR A 233 -20.77 14.57 7.48
N CYS A 234 -19.98 14.34 6.43
CA CYS A 234 -18.78 15.11 6.12
C CYS A 234 -18.72 15.45 4.63
N PHE A 235 -17.77 16.29 4.25
CA PHE A 235 -17.60 16.73 2.87
C PHE A 235 -17.19 15.57 1.93
N GLU A 236 -17.77 15.59 0.74
CA GLU A 236 -17.59 14.59 -0.31
C GLU A 236 -17.22 15.26 -1.62
N ASP A 237 -16.38 14.59 -2.42
CA ASP A 237 -16.10 15.00 -3.80
C ASP A 237 -16.04 13.80 -4.76
N SER A 238 -15.89 14.05 -6.06
CA SER A 238 -15.88 13.01 -7.10
C SER A 238 -14.47 12.63 -7.61
N SER A 239 -13.41 13.25 -7.07
CA SER A 239 -12.02 13.05 -7.51
C SER A 239 -11.39 11.77 -6.92
N TRP A 240 -12.08 10.63 -7.08
CA TRP A 240 -11.64 9.32 -6.59
C TRP A 240 -12.17 8.15 -7.44
N ARG A 241 -11.69 6.93 -7.16
CA ARG A 241 -12.40 5.68 -7.51
C ARG A 241 -12.32 4.66 -6.39
N ALA A 242 -13.21 3.67 -6.49
CA ALA A 242 -13.28 2.54 -5.61
C ALA A 242 -12.20 1.46 -5.83
N VAL A 243 -11.84 0.70 -4.77
CA VAL A 243 -10.74 -0.28 -4.74
C VAL A 243 -11.09 -1.62 -4.02
N THR A 244 -11.62 -1.63 -2.79
CA THR A 244 -12.11 -2.81 -2.01
C THR A 244 -13.44 -2.47 -1.35
N ALA A 245 -14.23 -3.30 -0.65
CA ALA A 245 -15.50 -2.83 -0.02
C ALA A 245 -15.41 -1.57 0.91
N TYR A 246 -16.51 -0.81 1.10
CA TYR A 246 -16.59 0.28 2.09
C TYR A 246 -16.49 -0.31 3.46
N ASP A 247 -15.68 0.35 4.26
CA ASP A 247 -15.37 -0.11 5.59
C ASP A 247 -15.51 1.06 6.55
N VAL A 248 -16.63 1.09 7.26
CA VAL A 248 -16.89 2.03 8.35
C VAL A 248 -15.86 1.90 9.49
N MET A 249 -15.10 0.79 9.52
CA MET A 249 -13.98 0.56 10.43
C MET A 249 -12.62 0.87 9.79
N SER A 250 -12.54 1.33 8.53
CA SER A 250 -11.28 1.68 7.85
C SER A 250 -10.42 2.62 8.70
N VAL A 251 -9.09 2.51 8.60
CA VAL A 251 -8.17 3.53 9.11
C VAL A 251 -8.48 4.91 8.51
N MET A 252 -8.91 4.95 7.25
CA MET A 252 -9.24 6.18 6.52
C MET A 252 -10.65 6.70 6.81
N HIS A 253 -11.41 6.08 7.72
CA HIS A 253 -12.75 6.56 8.07
C HIS A 253 -12.78 7.38 9.35
N TYR A 254 -13.09 8.68 9.24
CA TYR A 254 -13.16 9.54 10.41
C TYR A 254 -14.34 9.23 11.34
N PRO A 255 -14.12 9.06 12.67
CA PRO A 255 -15.17 8.85 13.65
C PRO A 255 -16.18 10.00 13.83
N GLN A 256 -15.77 11.23 13.49
CA GLN A 256 -16.64 12.41 13.42
C GLN A 256 -17.53 12.44 12.16
N CYS A 257 -17.25 11.57 11.19
CA CYS A 257 -17.97 11.43 9.92
C CYS A 257 -18.78 10.11 9.86
N ASN A 258 -19.35 9.65 10.98
CA ASN A 258 -19.97 8.33 11.17
C ASN A 258 -19.03 7.09 11.12
N GLY A 259 -17.71 7.28 11.05
CA GLY A 259 -16.75 6.18 11.22
C GLY A 259 -16.89 5.47 12.58
N LEU A 260 -16.71 4.16 12.57
CA LEU A 260 -16.80 3.31 13.76
C LEU A 260 -15.44 2.80 14.25
N ASN A 261 -14.34 3.19 13.60
CA ASN A 261 -12.96 2.98 14.06
C ASN A 261 -12.62 3.87 15.29
N ARG A 262 -13.39 3.71 16.37
CA ARG A 262 -13.29 4.49 17.63
C ARG A 262 -12.18 3.99 18.57
N GLY A 263 -11.22 3.24 18.03
CA GLY A 263 -10.00 2.79 18.71
C GLY A 263 -8.77 3.53 18.18
N ASP A 264 -7.65 2.83 18.05
CA ASP A 264 -6.36 3.39 17.59
C ASP A 264 -6.25 3.55 16.05
N LEU A 265 -7.31 3.91 15.33
CA LEU A 265 -7.31 3.99 13.85
C LEU A 265 -6.66 2.74 13.19
N ASN A 266 -7.17 1.56 13.53
CA ASN A 266 -6.58 0.30 13.06
C ASN A 266 -6.86 0.08 11.57
N VAL A 267 -5.84 -0.36 10.83
CA VAL A 267 -5.95 -0.79 9.43
C VAL A 267 -6.76 -2.09 9.37
N THR A 268 -7.74 -2.16 8.49
CA THR A 268 -8.61 -3.32 8.33
C THR A 268 -8.14 -4.25 7.20
N ALA A 269 -8.82 -5.39 7.07
CA ALA A 269 -8.62 -6.30 5.94
C ALA A 269 -8.95 -5.62 4.58
N SER A 270 -9.87 -4.66 4.57
CA SER A 270 -10.25 -3.86 3.40
C SER A 270 -9.12 -2.92 3.01
N ASP A 271 -8.60 -2.14 3.96
CA ASP A 271 -7.46 -1.23 3.76
C ASP A 271 -6.25 -1.98 3.17
N HIS A 272 -5.87 -3.11 3.78
CA HIS A 272 -4.80 -3.98 3.27
C HIS A 272 -5.08 -4.54 1.87
N ALA A 273 -6.33 -4.90 1.56
CA ALA A 273 -6.71 -5.36 0.24
C ALA A 273 -6.63 -4.22 -0.80
N GLY A 274 -6.87 -2.97 -0.38
CA GLY A 274 -6.73 -1.78 -1.20
C GLY A 274 -5.29 -1.52 -1.59
N THR A 275 -4.39 -1.57 -0.61
CA THR A 275 -2.93 -1.47 -0.86
C THR A 275 -2.44 -2.59 -1.78
N ARG A 276 -2.99 -3.81 -1.67
CA ARG A 276 -2.67 -4.91 -2.60
C ARG A 276 -3.22 -4.68 -4.01
N ALA A 277 -4.44 -4.18 -4.15
CA ALA A 277 -5.03 -3.90 -5.46
C ALA A 277 -4.27 -2.79 -6.20
N VAL A 278 -3.88 -1.72 -5.49
CA VAL A 278 -3.08 -0.63 -6.06
C VAL A 278 -1.64 -1.07 -6.29
N TYR A 279 -0.88 -1.40 -5.24
CA TYR A 279 0.57 -1.58 -5.30
C TYR A 279 1.02 -3.00 -5.64
N GLY A 280 0.09 -3.95 -5.81
CA GLY A 280 0.38 -5.37 -5.92
C GLY A 280 0.60 -6.02 -4.55
N PRO A 281 0.40 -7.34 -4.44
CA PRO A 281 0.71 -8.08 -3.22
C PRO A 281 2.23 -8.09 -2.97
N ARG A 282 2.62 -8.25 -1.71
CA ARG A 282 4.02 -8.49 -1.31
C ARG A 282 4.57 -9.72 -2.03
N THR A 283 5.82 -9.63 -2.51
CA THR A 283 6.56 -10.71 -3.17
C THR A 283 6.49 -12.03 -2.38
N ASP A 284 6.22 -13.16 -3.03
CA ASP A 284 6.28 -14.50 -2.42
C ASP A 284 7.49 -15.33 -2.91
N ARG A 285 7.64 -16.58 -2.43
CA ARG A 285 8.79 -17.46 -2.76
C ARG A 285 8.73 -18.03 -4.18
N ASP A 286 7.57 -18.04 -4.80
CA ASP A 286 7.33 -18.48 -6.18
C ASP A 286 7.49 -17.31 -7.15
N VAL A 287 6.69 -16.26 -6.99
CA VAL A 287 6.57 -15.17 -7.95
C VAL A 287 6.44 -13.81 -7.27
N ASP A 288 7.09 -12.82 -7.86
CA ASP A 288 6.81 -11.42 -7.63
C ASP A 288 5.91 -10.94 -8.78
N VAL A 289 4.59 -10.89 -8.55
CA VAL A 289 3.65 -10.55 -9.63
C VAL A 289 3.76 -9.11 -10.09
N ALA A 290 4.22 -8.21 -9.22
CA ALA A 290 4.44 -6.80 -9.56
C ALA A 290 5.65 -6.67 -10.50
N PHE A 291 6.76 -7.33 -10.15
CA PHE A 291 7.95 -7.48 -11.00
C PHE A 291 7.60 -8.16 -12.31
N TYR A 292 6.96 -9.33 -12.26
CA TYR A 292 6.61 -10.10 -13.45
C TYR A 292 5.76 -9.28 -14.44
N LEU A 293 4.74 -8.58 -13.95
CA LEU A 293 3.92 -7.70 -14.80
C LEU A 293 4.70 -6.45 -15.27
N HIS A 294 5.56 -5.85 -14.44
CA HIS A 294 6.37 -4.69 -14.84
C HIS A 294 7.44 -5.03 -15.90
N GLN A 295 7.92 -6.27 -15.96
CA GLN A 295 8.98 -6.66 -16.89
C GLN A 295 8.42 -7.20 -18.23
N HIS A 296 7.12 -7.48 -18.31
CA HIS A 296 6.46 -8.01 -19.51
C HIS A 296 5.41 -7.06 -20.06
N ALA A 297 5.77 -6.31 -21.12
CA ALA A 297 4.92 -5.28 -21.72
C ALA A 297 3.66 -5.85 -22.40
N ASP A 298 3.76 -7.05 -22.98
CA ASP A 298 2.63 -7.83 -23.49
C ASP A 298 1.59 -8.09 -22.39
N LEU A 299 2.03 -8.46 -21.19
CA LEU A 299 1.12 -8.72 -20.07
C LEU A 299 0.50 -7.43 -19.50
N ARG A 300 1.22 -6.30 -19.50
CA ARG A 300 0.62 -4.99 -19.13
C ARG A 300 -0.45 -4.55 -20.11
N ASN A 301 -0.23 -4.77 -21.41
CA ASN A 301 -1.20 -4.45 -22.45
C ASN A 301 -2.43 -5.37 -22.37
N ALA A 302 -2.26 -6.64 -21.99
CA ALA A 302 -3.33 -7.61 -21.85
C ALA A 302 -4.15 -7.49 -20.54
N PHE A 303 -3.48 -7.22 -19.42
CA PHE A 303 -4.09 -7.27 -18.08
C PHE A 303 -4.22 -5.91 -17.37
N GLY A 304 -3.71 -4.84 -17.99
CA GLY A 304 -3.60 -3.52 -17.38
C GLY A 304 -2.47 -3.43 -16.34
N ALA A 305 -2.22 -2.22 -15.84
CA ALA A 305 -1.12 -1.96 -14.90
C ALA A 305 -1.32 -2.54 -13.47
N MET A 306 -2.51 -3.08 -13.17
CA MET A 306 -2.88 -3.65 -11.87
C MET A 306 -3.47 -5.07 -11.98
N GLY A 307 -3.25 -5.75 -13.11
CA GLY A 307 -3.78 -7.09 -13.38
C GLY A 307 -3.07 -8.22 -12.62
N TRP A 308 -2.90 -8.10 -11.31
CA TRP A 308 -2.04 -8.99 -10.50
C TRP A 308 -2.48 -10.46 -10.51
N ASP A 309 -3.79 -10.73 -10.43
CA ASP A 309 -4.32 -12.10 -10.43
C ASP A 309 -4.22 -12.74 -11.82
N ALA A 310 -4.45 -11.95 -12.89
CA ALA A 310 -4.24 -12.40 -14.26
C ALA A 310 -2.75 -12.67 -14.54
N ALA A 311 -1.84 -11.81 -14.04
CA ALA A 311 -0.40 -12.01 -14.11
C ALA A 311 0.04 -13.27 -13.34
N ARG A 312 -0.55 -13.56 -12.17
CA ARG A 312 -0.30 -14.81 -11.43
C ARG A 312 -0.80 -16.04 -12.16
N ALA A 313 -2.03 -16.01 -12.70
CA ALA A 313 -2.57 -17.10 -13.50
C ALA A 313 -1.71 -17.36 -14.74
N HIS A 314 -1.29 -16.30 -15.44
CA HIS A 314 -0.37 -16.38 -16.57
C HIS A 314 0.99 -16.96 -16.17
N TRP A 315 1.58 -16.53 -15.05
CA TRP A 315 2.83 -17.09 -14.54
C TRP A 315 2.75 -18.61 -14.40
N THR A 316 1.72 -19.10 -13.70
CA THR A 316 1.56 -20.54 -13.43
C THR A 316 1.12 -21.36 -14.64
N GLY A 317 0.33 -20.79 -15.55
CA GLY A 317 -0.23 -21.51 -16.70
C GLY A 317 0.62 -21.48 -17.97
N THR A 318 1.40 -20.41 -18.16
CA THR A 318 2.11 -20.14 -19.43
C THR A 318 3.53 -19.65 -19.21
N GLY A 319 3.71 -18.57 -18.44
CA GLY A 319 4.97 -17.85 -18.30
C GLY A 319 6.14 -18.69 -17.80
N LEU A 320 5.89 -19.56 -16.81
CA LEU A 320 6.88 -20.52 -16.33
C LEU A 320 7.29 -21.51 -17.42
N HIS A 321 6.34 -22.00 -18.23
CA HIS A 321 6.61 -22.96 -19.31
C HIS A 321 7.38 -22.33 -20.48
N GLU A 322 7.17 -21.04 -20.74
CA GLU A 322 7.96 -20.23 -21.66
C GLU A 322 9.38 -19.91 -21.14
N GLY A 323 9.68 -20.22 -19.86
CA GLY A 323 10.96 -19.88 -19.23
C GLY A 323 11.11 -18.40 -18.87
N ARG A 324 10.00 -17.65 -18.78
CA ARG A 324 10.03 -16.26 -18.28
C ARG A 324 10.51 -16.24 -16.82
N ARG A 325 10.96 -15.06 -16.36
CA ARG A 325 11.47 -14.88 -15.00
C ARG A 325 10.42 -14.20 -14.12
N GLY A 326 9.85 -14.96 -13.19
CA GLY A 326 8.80 -14.50 -12.27
C GLY A 326 9.29 -13.69 -11.07
N ALA A 327 10.57 -13.75 -10.71
CA ALA A 327 11.10 -13.02 -9.55
C ALA A 327 12.63 -12.78 -9.60
N ALA A 328 13.13 -11.96 -8.68
CA ALA A 328 14.56 -11.72 -8.51
C ALA A 328 15.32 -12.90 -7.89
N HIS A 329 14.73 -13.63 -6.93
CA HIS A 329 15.35 -14.78 -6.25
C HIS A 329 15.31 -16.10 -7.03
N PHE A 330 14.49 -16.20 -8.08
CA PHE A 330 14.30 -17.44 -8.82
C PHE A 330 14.22 -17.21 -10.34
N ASP A 331 15.07 -17.92 -11.06
CA ASP A 331 15.17 -17.92 -12.51
C ASP A 331 15.26 -19.38 -12.97
N ALA A 332 14.17 -19.94 -13.48
CA ALA A 332 14.08 -21.39 -13.75
C ALA A 332 15.07 -21.86 -14.81
N VAL A 333 15.40 -21.00 -15.78
CA VAL A 333 16.40 -21.28 -16.83
C VAL A 333 17.80 -21.32 -16.23
N TRP A 334 18.15 -20.31 -15.42
CA TRP A 334 19.43 -20.28 -14.70
C TRP A 334 19.54 -21.41 -13.67
N TYR A 335 18.45 -21.74 -12.98
CA TYR A 335 18.42 -22.77 -11.95
C TYR A 335 18.70 -24.16 -12.53
N LEU A 336 18.07 -24.53 -13.65
CA LEU A 336 18.41 -25.77 -14.34
C LEU A 336 19.84 -25.72 -14.88
N THR A 337 20.21 -24.68 -15.64
CA THR A 337 21.55 -24.61 -16.27
C THR A 337 22.71 -24.59 -15.27
N SER A 338 22.48 -24.20 -14.02
CA SER A 338 23.48 -24.19 -12.94
C SER A 338 23.52 -25.46 -12.08
N HIS A 339 22.58 -26.40 -12.25
CA HIS A 339 22.48 -27.63 -11.46
C HIS A 339 22.36 -28.86 -12.39
N ALA A 340 23.51 -29.46 -12.71
CA ALA A 340 23.59 -30.57 -13.67
C ALA A 340 22.77 -31.82 -13.25
N ASP A 341 22.61 -32.05 -11.95
CA ASP A 341 21.75 -33.11 -11.40
C ASP A 341 20.27 -32.87 -11.70
N LEU A 342 19.80 -31.61 -11.63
CA LEU A 342 18.42 -31.26 -11.98
C LEU A 342 18.19 -31.32 -13.50
N VAL A 343 19.19 -31.03 -14.32
CA VAL A 343 19.13 -31.25 -15.78
C VAL A 343 19.06 -32.74 -16.11
N ALA A 344 19.78 -33.59 -15.38
CA ALA A 344 19.70 -35.04 -15.55
C ALA A 344 18.34 -35.60 -15.10
N ALA A 345 17.76 -35.06 -14.02
CA ALA A 345 16.48 -35.51 -13.47
C ALA A 345 15.25 -35.01 -14.25
N PHE A 346 15.27 -33.75 -14.73
CA PHE A 346 14.09 -33.08 -15.28
C PHE A 346 14.21 -32.71 -16.76
N GLY A 347 15.42 -32.74 -17.33
CA GLY A 347 15.71 -32.14 -18.64
C GLY A 347 15.97 -30.63 -18.58
N ARG A 348 16.41 -30.04 -19.70
CA ARG A 348 16.84 -28.62 -19.75
C ARG A 348 15.72 -27.59 -19.72
N THR A 349 14.49 -27.97 -20.04
CA THR A 349 13.36 -27.06 -20.28
C THR A 349 12.14 -27.35 -19.39
N ASN A 350 12.23 -28.29 -18.46
CA ASN A 350 11.12 -28.61 -17.55
C ASN A 350 11.11 -27.64 -16.36
N TYR A 351 10.80 -26.38 -16.64
CA TYR A 351 10.78 -25.29 -15.66
C TYR A 351 9.73 -25.49 -14.57
N ALA A 352 8.65 -26.23 -14.85
CA ALA A 352 7.66 -26.63 -13.85
C ALA A 352 8.26 -27.56 -12.78
N ALA A 353 9.00 -28.60 -13.18
CA ALA A 353 9.73 -29.45 -12.23
C ALA A 353 10.83 -28.64 -11.50
N ALA A 354 11.53 -27.74 -12.20
CA ALA A 354 12.54 -26.87 -11.62
C ALA A 354 11.98 -25.98 -10.48
N ARG A 355 10.84 -25.32 -10.72
CA ARG A 355 10.10 -24.53 -9.72
C ARG A 355 9.63 -25.39 -8.55
N ASN A 356 9.06 -26.55 -8.83
CA ASN A 356 8.60 -27.46 -7.77
C ASN A 356 9.76 -27.97 -6.92
N HIS A 357 10.92 -28.24 -7.51
CA HIS A 357 12.13 -28.58 -6.77
C HIS A 357 12.63 -27.39 -5.93
N TRP A 358 12.70 -26.19 -6.51
CA TRP A 358 13.10 -24.96 -5.80
C TRP A 358 12.27 -24.74 -4.52
N LEU A 359 10.95 -24.72 -4.66
CA LEU A 359 10.03 -24.39 -3.56
C LEU A 359 10.01 -25.43 -2.44
N ASN A 360 10.05 -26.73 -2.79
CA ASN A 360 9.89 -27.82 -1.81
C ASN A 360 11.22 -28.36 -1.26
N THR A 361 12.33 -28.19 -1.98
CA THR A 361 13.63 -28.82 -1.65
C THR A 361 14.78 -27.82 -1.73
N GLY A 362 14.94 -27.14 -2.87
CA GLY A 362 16.12 -26.32 -3.19
C GLY A 362 16.39 -25.18 -2.21
N ILE A 363 15.34 -24.51 -1.73
CA ILE A 363 15.48 -23.49 -0.67
C ILE A 363 16.03 -24.13 0.62
N GLY A 364 15.52 -25.29 1.03
CA GLY A 364 15.96 -25.99 2.25
C GLY A 364 17.38 -26.54 2.17
N GLU A 365 17.83 -26.96 0.98
CA GLU A 365 19.22 -27.35 0.70
C GLU A 365 20.20 -26.16 0.63
N GLY A 366 19.67 -24.92 0.57
CA GLY A 366 20.45 -23.73 0.28
C GLY A 366 21.08 -23.79 -1.12
N ARG A 367 20.34 -24.30 -2.11
CA ARG A 367 20.69 -24.09 -3.52
C ARG A 367 20.48 -22.62 -3.88
N ARG A 368 21.19 -22.16 -4.90
CA ARG A 368 21.00 -20.81 -5.44
C ARG A 368 19.82 -20.85 -6.42
N GLY A 369 18.84 -19.97 -6.26
CA GLY A 369 17.69 -19.88 -7.18
C GLY A 369 17.91 -18.91 -8.35
N SER A 370 18.82 -17.95 -8.17
CA SER A 370 19.25 -16.98 -9.17
C SER A 370 20.71 -16.58 -8.95
N ARG A 371 21.24 -15.73 -9.83
CA ARG A 371 22.57 -15.13 -9.62
C ARG A 371 22.58 -14.21 -8.41
N GLU A 372 21.52 -13.42 -8.27
CA GLU A 372 21.42 -12.30 -7.34
C GLU A 372 21.35 -12.72 -5.87
N PHE A 373 20.80 -13.92 -5.58
CA PHE A 373 20.64 -14.45 -4.23
C PHE A 373 21.27 -15.84 -4.03
N ASP A 374 22.12 -15.94 -3.01
CA ASP A 374 22.72 -17.16 -2.48
C ASP A 374 22.57 -17.14 -0.95
N ALA A 375 21.72 -18.02 -0.41
CA ALA A 375 21.43 -18.05 1.03
C ALA A 375 22.64 -18.39 1.90
N LYS A 376 23.61 -19.16 1.37
CA LYS A 376 24.84 -19.54 2.09
C LYS A 376 25.81 -18.37 2.12
N PHE A 377 26.00 -17.70 0.98
CA PHE A 377 26.75 -16.45 0.94
C PHE A 377 26.12 -15.40 1.86
N TYR A 378 24.80 -15.21 1.80
CA TYR A 378 24.08 -14.20 2.58
C TYR A 378 24.25 -14.44 4.08
N LEU A 379 23.97 -15.63 4.60
CA LEU A 379 24.18 -15.92 6.02
C LEU A 379 25.67 -15.80 6.43
N ALA A 380 26.61 -16.22 5.58
CA ALA A 380 28.04 -16.09 5.88
C ALA A 380 28.54 -14.63 6.00
N HIS A 381 27.87 -13.66 5.38
CA HIS A 381 28.25 -12.24 5.39
C HIS A 381 27.42 -11.37 6.33
N HIS A 382 26.37 -11.92 6.95
CA HIS A 382 25.44 -11.19 7.84
C HIS A 382 25.27 -11.93 9.18
N PRO A 383 26.23 -11.78 10.13
CA PRO A 383 26.23 -12.51 11.41
C PRO A 383 25.01 -12.23 12.31
N ASP A 384 24.38 -11.06 12.15
CA ASP A 384 23.11 -10.71 12.80
C ASP A 384 21.97 -11.66 12.38
N LEU A 385 21.93 -12.05 11.11
CA LEU A 385 20.94 -13.01 10.59
C LEU A 385 21.26 -14.45 11.01
N VAL A 386 22.54 -14.79 11.18
CA VAL A 386 22.94 -16.08 11.78
C VAL A 386 22.51 -16.15 13.25
N ALA A 387 22.63 -15.06 14.01
CA ALA A 387 22.14 -14.99 15.38
C ALA A 387 20.60 -15.07 15.46
N ALA A 388 19.89 -14.47 14.50
CA ALA A 388 18.43 -14.46 14.47
C ALA A 388 17.81 -15.78 13.96
N PHE A 389 18.41 -16.43 12.96
CA PHE A 389 17.78 -17.54 12.23
C PHE A 389 18.55 -18.87 12.32
N GLY A 390 19.84 -18.84 12.71
CA GLY A 390 20.78 -19.94 12.59
C GLY A 390 21.47 -20.02 11.22
N SER A 391 22.66 -20.62 11.18
CA SER A 391 23.55 -20.67 10.00
C SER A 391 23.02 -21.47 8.80
N SER A 392 21.98 -22.27 9.00
CA SER A 392 21.43 -23.20 8.00
C SER A 392 19.97 -22.92 7.64
N ASN A 393 19.36 -21.85 8.19
CA ASN A 393 17.96 -21.52 7.94
C ASN A 393 17.81 -20.66 6.67
N TYR A 394 18.11 -21.28 5.53
CA TYR A 394 18.12 -20.63 4.23
C TYR A 394 16.74 -20.09 3.79
N GLY A 395 15.66 -20.67 4.30
CA GLY A 395 14.30 -20.17 4.10
C GLY A 395 14.07 -18.81 4.74
N ALA A 396 14.43 -18.66 6.03
CA ALA A 396 14.38 -17.36 6.70
C ALA A 396 15.34 -16.35 6.07
N ALA A 397 16.53 -16.78 5.65
CA ALA A 397 17.48 -15.95 4.92
C ALA A 397 16.90 -15.38 3.61
N LEU A 398 16.20 -16.21 2.84
CA LEU A 398 15.52 -15.81 1.59
C LEU A 398 14.37 -14.84 1.86
N ASP A 399 13.52 -15.12 2.86
CA ASP A 399 12.40 -14.24 3.20
C ASP A 399 12.90 -12.89 3.73
N HIS A 400 13.97 -12.89 4.54
CA HIS A 400 14.63 -11.68 5.00
C HIS A 400 15.23 -10.87 3.85
N TRP A 401 15.94 -11.50 2.91
CA TRP A 401 16.51 -10.78 1.76
C TRP A 401 15.43 -10.12 0.90
N ARG A 402 14.38 -10.87 0.54
CA ARG A 402 13.27 -10.38 -0.30
C ARG A 402 12.43 -9.30 0.38
N SER A 403 12.33 -9.30 1.70
CA SER A 403 11.47 -8.36 2.43
C SER A 403 12.20 -7.28 3.21
N GLN A 404 13.52 -7.31 3.34
CA GLN A 404 14.32 -6.30 4.04
C GLN A 404 15.70 -6.12 3.39
N GLY A 405 16.47 -7.21 3.26
CA GLY A 405 17.89 -7.16 2.87
C GLY A 405 18.21 -6.45 1.56
N LEU A 406 17.37 -6.62 0.53
CA LEU A 406 17.51 -5.87 -0.73
C LEU A 406 17.38 -4.36 -0.52
N PHE A 407 16.44 -3.92 0.30
CA PHE A 407 16.13 -2.51 0.58
C PHE A 407 17.18 -1.86 1.49
N GLU A 408 17.76 -2.64 2.41
CA GLU A 408 18.97 -2.27 3.17
C GLU A 408 20.24 -2.22 2.28
N GLY A 409 20.15 -2.68 1.03
CA GLY A 409 21.26 -2.82 0.10
C GLY A 409 22.32 -3.81 0.60
N ARG A 410 21.90 -4.90 1.24
CA ARG A 410 22.79 -6.00 1.64
C ARG A 410 23.13 -6.84 0.42
N ARG A 411 24.42 -6.98 0.13
CA ARG A 411 24.92 -7.96 -0.85
C ARG A 411 24.49 -9.36 -0.43
N ALA A 412 23.94 -10.11 -1.38
CA ALA A 412 23.41 -11.45 -1.13
C ALA A 412 23.91 -12.53 -2.09
N SER A 413 24.89 -12.22 -2.93
CA SER A 413 25.59 -13.20 -3.76
C SER A 413 27.01 -12.75 -4.10
N VAL A 414 27.82 -13.70 -4.57
CA VAL A 414 29.13 -13.39 -5.18
C VAL A 414 28.99 -12.66 -6.51
N ASP A 415 27.90 -12.86 -7.26
CA ASP A 415 27.67 -12.34 -8.62
C ASP A 415 27.14 -10.89 -8.68
N PHE A 416 26.50 -10.38 -7.62
CA PHE A 416 25.88 -9.06 -7.63
C PHE A 416 25.94 -8.34 -6.28
N ASP A 417 26.45 -7.11 -6.31
CA ASP A 417 26.48 -6.15 -5.21
C ASP A 417 25.71 -4.89 -5.62
N VAL A 418 24.51 -4.72 -5.07
CA VAL A 418 23.57 -3.67 -5.50
C VAL A 418 24.01 -2.26 -5.13
N LYS A 419 24.83 -2.11 -4.06
CA LYS A 419 25.39 -0.81 -3.67
C LYS A 419 26.48 -0.41 -4.65
N TYR A 420 27.46 -1.28 -4.85
CA TYR A 420 28.51 -1.07 -5.85
C TYR A 420 27.93 -0.84 -7.25
N TYR A 421 26.91 -1.62 -7.65
CA TYR A 421 26.30 -1.48 -8.96
C TYR A 421 25.63 -0.11 -9.13
N LEU A 422 24.89 0.38 -8.13
CA LEU A 422 24.27 1.69 -8.21
C LEU A 422 25.31 2.82 -8.13
N GLU A 423 26.32 2.70 -7.27
CA GLU A 423 27.44 3.66 -7.14
C GLU A 423 28.30 3.76 -8.41
N SER A 424 28.46 2.66 -9.14
CA SER A 424 29.24 2.60 -10.39
C SER A 424 28.47 3.09 -11.62
N ASN A 425 27.18 3.40 -11.50
CA ASN A 425 26.30 3.77 -12.60
C ASN A 425 25.52 5.06 -12.27
N PRO A 426 26.15 6.26 -12.44
CA PRO A 426 25.56 7.54 -12.04
C PRO A 426 24.27 7.91 -12.78
N ASP A 427 24.04 7.36 -13.96
CA ASP A 427 22.77 7.44 -14.71
C ASP A 427 21.62 6.81 -13.91
N LEU A 428 21.83 5.62 -13.34
CA LEU A 428 20.83 4.95 -12.50
C LEU A 428 20.60 5.66 -11.16
N ILE A 429 21.60 6.40 -10.67
CA ILE A 429 21.42 7.30 -9.51
C ILE A 429 20.53 8.49 -9.87
N ALA A 430 20.65 9.05 -11.08
CA ALA A 430 19.79 10.14 -11.54
C ALA A 430 18.34 9.66 -11.71
N ASP A 431 18.13 8.49 -12.31
CA ASP A 431 16.79 7.95 -12.57
C ASP A 431 16.09 7.42 -11.32
N TYR A 432 16.79 6.66 -10.47
CA TYR A 432 16.16 5.91 -9.37
C TYR A 432 16.45 6.50 -7.98
N GLY A 433 17.51 7.31 -7.84
CA GLY A 433 18.02 7.80 -6.57
C GLY A 433 18.98 6.82 -5.87
N ARG A 434 19.87 7.36 -5.02
CA ARG A 434 21.02 6.66 -4.39
C ARG A 434 20.72 5.40 -3.58
N THR A 435 19.47 5.15 -3.18
CA THR A 435 19.09 4.01 -2.32
C THR A 435 18.00 3.13 -2.93
N ASN A 436 17.62 3.33 -4.20
CA ASN A 436 16.61 2.49 -4.83
C ASN A 436 17.22 1.19 -5.38
N TYR A 437 17.73 0.37 -4.46
CA TYR A 437 18.41 -0.89 -4.78
C TYR A 437 17.48 -1.88 -5.51
N ALA A 438 16.18 -1.83 -5.27
CA ALA A 438 15.21 -2.66 -5.98
C ALA A 438 15.10 -2.30 -7.47
N ALA A 439 15.07 -1.00 -7.82
CA ALA A 439 15.12 -0.56 -9.22
C ALA A 439 16.49 -0.85 -9.87
N ALA A 440 17.59 -0.66 -9.13
CA ALA A 440 18.93 -0.96 -9.60
C ALA A 440 19.13 -2.47 -9.89
N MET A 441 18.60 -3.36 -9.05
CA MET A 441 18.62 -4.80 -9.28
C MET A 441 17.75 -5.21 -10.47
N ASP A 442 16.56 -4.61 -10.63
CA ASP A 442 15.73 -4.85 -11.82
C ASP A 442 16.49 -4.46 -13.09
N HIS A 443 17.12 -3.27 -13.13
CA HIS A 443 17.97 -2.87 -14.24
C HIS A 443 19.10 -3.88 -14.49
N TRP A 444 19.81 -4.33 -13.45
CA TRP A 444 20.85 -5.36 -13.59
C TRP A 444 20.32 -6.65 -14.24
N ILE A 445 19.16 -7.13 -13.81
CA ILE A 445 18.56 -8.38 -14.30
C ILE A 445 18.19 -8.27 -15.80
N PHE A 446 17.57 -7.17 -16.22
CA PHE A 446 16.97 -7.07 -17.57
C PHE A 446 17.78 -6.29 -18.61
N ALA A 447 18.70 -5.42 -18.19
CA ALA A 447 19.47 -4.56 -19.09
C ALA A 447 20.98 -4.60 -18.79
N GLY A 448 21.39 -4.32 -17.54
CA GLY A 448 22.79 -4.07 -17.17
C GLY A 448 23.77 -5.18 -17.53
N ARG A 449 23.36 -6.45 -17.48
CA ARG A 449 24.19 -7.58 -17.95
C ARG A 449 24.40 -7.60 -19.46
N ALA A 450 23.37 -7.27 -20.24
CA ALA A 450 23.47 -7.22 -21.71
C ALA A 450 24.28 -5.99 -22.17
N GLU A 451 24.21 -4.90 -21.40
CA GLU A 451 25.03 -3.69 -21.57
C GLU A 451 26.49 -3.86 -21.12
N GLY A 452 26.85 -5.00 -20.53
CA GLY A 452 28.22 -5.26 -20.04
C GLY A 452 28.62 -4.48 -18.79
N ARG A 453 27.66 -3.87 -18.07
CA ARG A 453 27.93 -3.22 -16.77
C ARG A 453 28.46 -4.26 -15.78
N ARG A 454 29.33 -3.84 -14.85
CA ARG A 454 29.88 -4.75 -13.82
C ARG A 454 28.94 -4.79 -12.61
N GLY A 455 28.50 -6.00 -12.23
CA GLY A 455 27.66 -6.22 -11.05
C GLY A 455 28.41 -6.22 -9.71
N VAL A 456 29.74 -6.32 -9.76
CA VAL A 456 30.66 -6.39 -8.59
C VAL A 456 31.99 -5.68 -8.90
N PRO A 457 32.78 -5.29 -7.87
CA PRO A 457 34.06 -4.58 -7.99
C PRO A 457 35.08 -5.19 -8.96
#